data_AF-A0A7S2SDI0-F1
#
_entry.id   AF-A0A7S2SDI0-F1
#
_cell.length_a   1.000
_cell.length_b   1.000
_cell.length_c   1.000
_cell.angle_alpha   90.00
_cell.angle_beta   90.00
_cell.angle_gamma   90.00
#
_symmetry.space_group_name_H-M   'P 1'
#
loop_
_entity.id
_entity.type
_entity.pdbx_description
1 polymer ?
#
loop_
_entity_poly.entity_id
_entity_poly.type
_entity_poly.pdbx_seq_one_letter_code
_entity_poly.pdbx_strand_id
1 'polypeptide(L)'
;KFDLHLSVETCSSELKLCLNYRTSLFARDTIERMVSRLELCLSQLTETLLVKDITLVSEIERGTLLDDFGVGNTISFDTKKTLHGLFEEQTLKTPENSALIFEGETMRYSELNERANALAEKIAEVNDGEFVAVYLDRGFEMVVSMLAILKSGAAYVPISTEYPRKRTNFILEDAGIRVVLTSATYAKIFSSVAVLDVSKVNMRASKMQGAGSSLDLAYVIYTSGTTGKPKGVIQTHGNVDSLMKASEKLYNFVSDDCWMLLHDYVFDFSVWELWGPLLRGGKLVIPNFDEAKDVVQMIDLIGSHGVSILNQTPSLFYAFADYVVDFGLYNAVSSLRYIILG
;
A
#
# COMPACT_ATOMS: atom_id res chain seq x y z
N LYS A 1 4.54 -26.58 -39.69
CA LYS A 1 3.81 -25.74 -40.68
C LYS A 1 2.92 -24.71 -39.98
N PHE A 2 2.28 -25.06 -38.85
CA PHE A 2 1.62 -24.13 -37.93
C PHE A 2 2.14 -24.33 -36.51
N ASP A 3 1.77 -23.48 -35.56
CA ASP A 3 2.13 -23.63 -34.15
C ASP A 3 1.24 -24.67 -33.46
N LEU A 4 -0.05 -24.65 -33.79
CA LEU A 4 -1.07 -25.60 -33.38
C LEU A 4 -1.96 -25.93 -34.59
N HIS A 5 -2.30 -27.20 -34.80
CA HIS A 5 -3.17 -27.64 -35.87
C HIS A 5 -4.12 -28.74 -35.37
N LEU A 6 -5.41 -28.40 -35.26
CA LEU A 6 -6.48 -29.34 -34.97
C LEU A 6 -7.05 -29.87 -36.28
N SER A 7 -7.08 -31.20 -36.40
CA SER A 7 -7.79 -31.92 -37.45
C SER A 7 -8.93 -32.70 -36.83
N VAL A 8 -10.09 -32.69 -37.48
CA VAL A 8 -11.32 -33.34 -37.03
C VAL A 8 -11.77 -34.30 -38.12
N GLU A 9 -11.92 -35.57 -37.77
CA GLU A 9 -12.42 -36.62 -38.66
C GLU A 9 -13.72 -37.18 -38.07
N THR A 10 -14.77 -37.30 -38.88
CA THR A 10 -16.03 -37.93 -38.46
C THR A 10 -16.00 -39.41 -38.82
N CYS A 11 -16.10 -40.26 -37.81
CA CYS A 11 -16.05 -41.71 -37.94
C CYS A 11 -17.36 -42.31 -37.43
N SER A 12 -18.31 -42.58 -38.33
CA SER A 12 -19.64 -43.10 -37.99
C SER A 12 -20.37 -42.20 -36.97
N SER A 13 -20.44 -42.61 -35.70
CA SER A 13 -21.08 -41.88 -34.60
C SER A 13 -20.09 -41.13 -33.68
N GLU A 14 -18.80 -41.09 -34.04
CA GLU A 14 -17.74 -40.48 -33.24
C GLU A 14 -17.02 -39.36 -34.00
N LEU A 15 -16.49 -38.39 -33.24
CA LEU A 15 -15.57 -37.38 -33.74
C LEU A 15 -14.16 -37.68 -33.24
N LYS A 16 -13.22 -37.88 -34.16
CA LYS A 16 -11.81 -38.06 -33.85
C LYS A 16 -11.09 -36.72 -33.98
N LEU A 17 -10.49 -36.28 -32.87
CA LEU A 17 -9.73 -35.05 -32.78
C LEU A 17 -8.23 -35.37 -32.77
N CYS A 18 -7.46 -34.83 -33.71
CA CYS A 18 -6.01 -34.95 -33.72
C CYS A 18 -5.37 -33.56 -33.69
N LEU A 19 -4.64 -33.29 -32.61
CA LEU A 19 -3.97 -32.02 -32.36
C LEU A 19 -2.45 -32.17 -32.56
N ASN A 20 -1.95 -31.58 -33.64
CA ASN A 20 -0.51 -31.50 -33.92
C ASN A 20 0.02 -30.15 -33.41
N TYR A 21 1.11 -30.17 -32.64
CA TYR A 21 1.64 -28.98 -32.00
C TYR A 21 3.17 -28.94 -32.04
N ARG A 22 3.73 -27.73 -31.96
CA ARG A 22 5.18 -27.54 -31.81
C ARG A 22 5.60 -27.73 -30.36
N THR A 23 6.46 -28.72 -30.11
CA THR A 23 7.00 -29.00 -28.78
C THR A 23 7.91 -27.90 -28.22
N SER A 24 8.44 -27.03 -29.09
CA SER A 24 9.18 -25.83 -28.67
C SER A 24 8.29 -24.73 -28.06
N LEU A 25 6.98 -24.80 -28.28
CA LEU A 25 6.01 -23.81 -27.79
C LEU A 25 5.05 -24.39 -26.75
N PHE A 26 4.73 -25.69 -26.85
CA PHE A 26 3.77 -26.34 -25.97
C PHE A 26 4.36 -27.60 -25.35
N ALA A 27 4.32 -27.64 -24.01
CA ALA A 27 4.50 -28.87 -23.27
C ALA A 27 3.27 -29.79 -23.43
N ARG A 28 3.48 -31.10 -23.30
CA ARG A 28 2.42 -32.10 -23.51
C ARG A 28 1.23 -31.90 -22.57
N ASP A 29 1.50 -31.64 -21.30
CA ASP A 29 0.49 -31.39 -20.26
C ASP A 29 -0.42 -30.20 -20.61
N THR A 30 0.13 -29.17 -21.26
CA THR A 30 -0.63 -28.01 -21.72
C THR A 30 -1.62 -28.40 -22.81
N ILE A 31 -1.18 -29.24 -23.74
CA ILE A 31 -2.03 -29.75 -24.81
C ILE A 31 -3.11 -30.69 -24.28
N GLU A 32 -2.76 -31.58 -23.35
CA GLU A 32 -3.73 -32.46 -22.69
C GLU A 32 -4.82 -31.64 -21.98
N ARG A 33 -4.46 -30.59 -21.23
CA ARG A 33 -5.43 -29.64 -20.66
C ARG A 33 -6.30 -28.97 -21.73
N MET A 34 -5.70 -28.48 -22.82
CA MET A 34 -6.47 -27.85 -23.92
C MET A 34 -7.47 -28.82 -24.57
N VAL A 35 -7.09 -30.09 -24.74
CA VAL A 35 -7.99 -31.12 -25.27
C VAL A 35 -9.13 -31.41 -24.30
N SER A 36 -8.84 -31.60 -23.01
CA SER A 36 -9.89 -31.80 -22.00
C SER A 36 -10.89 -30.65 -21.93
N ARG A 37 -10.41 -29.40 -22.08
CA ARG A 37 -11.28 -28.23 -22.17
C ARG A 37 -12.12 -28.22 -23.46
N LEU A 38 -11.54 -28.61 -24.59
CA LEU A 38 -12.27 -28.73 -25.85
C LEU A 38 -13.37 -29.81 -25.76
N GLU A 39 -13.08 -30.95 -25.16
CA GLU A 39 -14.07 -32.01 -24.91
C GLU A 39 -15.21 -31.51 -24.02
N LEU A 40 -14.89 -30.77 -22.96
CA LEU A 40 -15.88 -30.12 -22.09
C LEU A 40 -16.74 -29.11 -22.86
N CYS A 41 -16.17 -28.34 -23.77
CA CYS A 41 -16.94 -27.41 -24.60
C CYS A 41 -17.92 -28.16 -25.50
N LEU A 42 -17.43 -29.20 -26.19
CA LEU A 42 -18.22 -29.98 -27.14
C LEU A 42 -19.37 -30.70 -26.45
N SER A 43 -19.18 -31.18 -25.20
CA SER A 43 -20.25 -31.84 -24.44
C SER A 43 -21.39 -30.91 -23.99
N GLN A 44 -21.15 -29.59 -23.96
CA GLN A 44 -22.16 -28.58 -23.62
C GLN A 44 -22.96 -28.09 -24.83
N LEU A 45 -22.48 -28.33 -26.06
CA LEU A 45 -23.12 -27.80 -27.26
C LEU A 45 -24.49 -28.44 -27.49
N THR A 46 -25.53 -27.62 -27.34
CA THR A 46 -26.93 -27.94 -27.66
C THR A 46 -27.54 -26.75 -28.40
N GLU A 47 -28.61 -26.97 -29.17
CA GLU A 47 -29.26 -25.90 -29.97
C GLU A 47 -29.78 -24.72 -29.13
N THR A 48 -29.93 -24.91 -27.82
CA THR A 48 -30.46 -23.92 -26.88
C THR A 48 -29.41 -23.14 -26.11
N LEU A 49 -28.13 -23.56 -26.14
CA LEU A 49 -27.07 -22.91 -25.36
C LEU A 49 -26.42 -21.77 -26.14
N LEU A 50 -26.29 -20.58 -25.52
CA LEU A 50 -25.55 -19.48 -26.12
C LEU A 50 -24.05 -19.71 -25.97
N VAL A 51 -23.26 -19.29 -26.96
CA VAL A 51 -21.80 -19.44 -26.96
C VAL A 51 -21.15 -18.83 -25.70
N LYS A 52 -21.67 -17.72 -25.19
CA LYS A 52 -21.16 -17.04 -23.97
C LYS A 52 -21.34 -17.85 -22.68
N ASP A 53 -22.23 -18.83 -22.69
CA ASP A 53 -22.59 -19.65 -21.52
C ASP A 53 -21.82 -20.98 -21.50
N ILE A 54 -21.00 -21.27 -22.53
CA ILE A 54 -20.13 -22.46 -22.57
C ILE A 54 -18.95 -22.25 -21.64
N THR A 55 -18.78 -23.16 -20.67
CA THR A 55 -17.68 -23.11 -19.73
C THR A 55 -16.44 -23.84 -20.28
N LEU A 56 -15.28 -23.18 -20.23
CA LEU A 56 -13.99 -23.75 -20.66
C LEU A 56 -13.25 -24.48 -19.53
N VAL A 57 -13.56 -24.16 -18.27
CA VAL A 57 -12.82 -24.64 -17.08
C VAL A 57 -13.68 -25.69 -16.40
N SER A 58 -13.16 -26.91 -16.24
CA SER A 58 -13.92 -27.98 -15.57
C SER A 58 -14.16 -27.66 -14.09
N GLU A 59 -15.14 -28.30 -13.46
CA GLU A 59 -15.36 -28.15 -12.01
C GLU A 59 -14.14 -28.58 -11.19
N ILE A 60 -13.35 -29.54 -11.69
CA ILE A 60 -12.09 -29.95 -11.06
C ILE A 60 -11.05 -28.83 -11.15
N GLU A 61 -10.85 -28.27 -12.34
CA GLU A 61 -9.92 -27.14 -12.52
C GLU A 61 -10.38 -25.90 -11.74
N ARG A 62 -11.69 -25.65 -11.69
CA ARG A 62 -12.30 -24.60 -10.89
C ARG A 62 -12.02 -24.84 -9.40
N GLY A 63 -12.17 -26.09 -8.94
CA GLY A 63 -11.78 -26.52 -7.60
C GLY A 63 -10.34 -26.17 -7.30
N THR A 64 -9.37 -26.62 -8.11
CA THR A 64 -7.94 -26.24 -7.96
C THR A 64 -7.73 -24.72 -7.97
N LEU A 65 -8.35 -23.98 -8.90
CA LEU A 65 -8.20 -22.52 -8.97
C LEU A 65 -8.75 -21.80 -7.75
N LEU A 66 -9.87 -22.27 -7.21
CA LEU A 66 -10.47 -21.69 -6.01
C LEU A 66 -9.75 -22.17 -4.77
N ASP A 67 -9.50 -23.46 -4.60
CA ASP A 67 -9.01 -24.12 -3.40
C ASP A 67 -7.50 -23.95 -3.22
N ASP A 68 -6.71 -24.13 -4.28
CA ASP A 68 -5.24 -24.10 -4.18
C ASP A 68 -4.68 -22.68 -4.42
N PHE A 69 -5.31 -21.91 -5.31
CA PHE A 69 -4.87 -20.54 -5.66
C PHE A 69 -5.76 -19.44 -5.08
N GLY A 70 -7.05 -19.71 -4.88
CA GLY A 70 -8.03 -18.74 -4.38
C GLY A 70 -8.24 -18.76 -2.86
N VAL A 71 -7.93 -19.86 -2.16
CA VAL A 71 -7.94 -19.96 -0.69
C VAL A 71 -6.60 -19.49 -0.13
N GLY A 72 -6.13 -18.35 -0.63
CA GLY A 72 -5.12 -17.52 0.02
C GLY A 72 -5.65 -16.90 1.33
N ASN A 73 -6.29 -17.72 2.17
CA ASN A 73 -6.78 -17.48 3.52
C ASN A 73 -7.92 -16.47 3.64
N THR A 74 -9.10 -16.97 4.04
CA THR A 74 -10.10 -16.13 4.70
C THR A 74 -9.46 -15.57 5.97
N ILE A 75 -8.90 -14.37 5.88
CA ILE A 75 -8.40 -13.64 7.05
C ILE A 75 -9.64 -13.22 7.84
N SER A 76 -9.63 -13.48 9.15
CA SER A 76 -10.70 -12.99 10.02
C SER A 76 -10.73 -11.47 9.96
N PHE A 77 -11.84 -10.95 9.43
CA PHE A 77 -12.09 -9.53 9.31
C PHE A 77 -12.71 -9.03 10.60
N ASP A 78 -11.91 -8.39 11.45
CA ASP A 78 -12.43 -7.72 12.64
C ASP A 78 -12.98 -6.35 12.23
N THR A 79 -14.30 -6.20 12.28
CA THR A 79 -15.02 -4.99 11.87
C THR A 79 -14.72 -3.77 12.76
N LYS A 80 -14.06 -3.98 13.90
CA LYS A 80 -13.77 -2.95 14.90
C LYS A 80 -12.33 -2.46 14.87
N LYS A 81 -11.44 -3.04 14.05
CA LYS A 81 -10.04 -2.62 14.00
C LYS A 81 -9.84 -1.44 13.06
N THR A 82 -9.43 -0.31 13.63
CA THR A 82 -8.94 0.86 12.90
C THR A 82 -7.42 0.94 12.99
N LEU A 83 -6.78 1.64 12.05
CA LEU A 83 -5.32 1.82 12.06
C LEU A 83 -4.86 2.60 13.29
N HIS A 84 -5.58 3.66 13.65
CA HIS A 84 -5.28 4.43 14.86
C HIS A 84 -5.51 3.60 16.14
N GLY A 85 -6.53 2.73 16.18
CA GLY A 85 -6.78 1.84 17.32
C GLY A 85 -5.70 0.76 17.45
N LEU A 86 -5.26 0.15 16.35
CA LEU A 86 -4.14 -0.78 16.33
C LEU A 86 -2.82 -0.11 16.77
N PHE A 87 -2.59 1.13 16.33
CA PHE A 87 -1.46 1.93 16.77
C PHE A 87 -1.52 2.26 18.27
N GLU A 88 -2.69 2.59 18.81
CA GLU A 88 -2.89 2.82 20.25
C GLU A 88 -2.63 1.54 21.06
N GLU A 89 -3.14 0.39 20.60
CA GLU A 89 -2.86 -0.91 21.21
C GLU A 89 -1.36 -1.22 21.25
N GLN A 90 -0.63 -0.89 20.19
CA GLN A 90 0.82 -1.06 20.14
C GLN A 90 1.55 -0.05 21.04
N THR A 91 1.10 1.21 21.07
CA THR A 91 1.65 2.25 21.95
C THR A 91 1.57 1.85 23.43
N LEU A 92 0.47 1.20 23.83
CA LEU A 92 0.34 0.67 25.20
C LEU A 92 1.35 -0.43 25.54
N LYS A 93 1.79 -1.22 24.54
CA LYS A 93 2.77 -2.30 24.73
C LYS A 93 4.20 -1.77 24.79
N THR A 94 4.53 -0.77 23.98
CA THR A 94 5.90 -0.27 23.79
C THR A 94 5.98 1.27 23.78
N PRO A 95 5.54 1.96 24.85
CA PRO A 95 5.42 3.42 24.85
C PRO A 95 6.76 4.14 24.68
N GLU A 96 7.83 3.58 25.25
CA GLU A 96 9.17 4.18 25.25
C GLU A 96 10.04 3.74 24.06
N ASN A 97 9.54 2.85 23.19
CA ASN A 97 10.27 2.49 21.98
C ASN A 97 10.29 3.68 21.00
N SER A 98 11.36 3.78 20.23
CA SER A 98 11.44 4.71 19.09
C SER A 98 10.38 4.33 18.05
N ALA A 99 9.50 5.27 17.71
CA ALA A 99 8.52 5.10 16.63
C ALA A 99 9.06 5.70 15.33
N LEU A 100 9.53 6.94 15.38
CA LEU A 100 10.00 7.69 14.21
C LEU A 100 11.42 8.18 14.40
N ILE A 101 12.19 8.19 13.32
CA ILE A 101 13.53 8.78 13.24
C ILE A 101 13.56 9.72 12.03
N PHE A 102 13.97 10.97 12.23
CA PHE A 102 14.07 11.99 11.18
C PHE A 102 15.18 12.97 11.54
N GLU A 103 16.11 13.23 10.62
CA GLU A 103 17.22 14.19 10.79
C GLU A 103 18.01 14.00 12.11
N GLY A 104 18.27 12.74 12.49
CA GLY A 104 19.00 12.40 13.73
C GLY A 104 18.17 12.49 15.01
N GLU A 105 16.97 13.05 14.97
CA GLU A 105 16.04 13.10 16.09
C GLU A 105 15.17 11.84 16.16
N THR A 106 14.64 11.54 17.34
CA THR A 106 13.79 10.36 17.58
C THR A 106 12.53 10.73 18.34
N MET A 107 11.38 10.28 17.84
CA MET A 107 10.09 10.39 18.52
C MET A 107 9.65 9.02 19.04
N ARG A 108 9.25 8.95 20.32
CA ARG A 108 8.75 7.70 20.94
C ARG A 108 7.28 7.45 20.60
N TYR A 109 6.81 6.21 20.74
CA TYR A 109 5.40 5.86 20.53
C TYR A 109 4.45 6.68 21.40
N SER A 110 4.77 6.85 22.70
CA SER A 110 3.96 7.65 23.62
C SER A 110 3.84 9.11 23.16
N GLU A 111 4.96 9.70 22.75
CA GLU A 111 5.01 11.08 22.25
C GLU A 111 4.23 11.25 20.93
N LEU A 112 4.43 10.34 19.97
CA LEU A 112 3.68 10.35 18.71
C LEU A 112 2.17 10.28 18.96
N ASN A 113 1.74 9.40 19.86
CA ASN A 113 0.33 9.25 20.21
C ASN A 113 -0.24 10.52 20.87
N GLU A 114 0.48 11.11 21.83
CA GLU A 114 0.05 12.34 22.51
C GLU A 114 -0.09 13.52 21.54
N ARG A 115 0.91 13.70 20.66
CA ARG A 115 0.87 14.75 19.63
C ARG A 115 -0.30 14.54 18.66
N ALA A 116 -0.51 13.30 18.22
CA ALA A 116 -1.61 12.99 17.31
C ALA A 116 -2.99 13.17 17.98
N ASN A 117 -3.14 12.84 19.27
CA ASN A 117 -4.38 13.07 20.01
C ASN A 117 -4.71 14.56 20.12
N ALA A 118 -3.73 15.39 20.50
CA ALA A 118 -3.92 16.83 20.61
C ALA A 118 -4.31 17.48 19.27
N LEU A 119 -3.70 17.01 18.18
CA LEU A 119 -4.02 17.47 16.83
C LEU A 119 -5.39 16.97 16.36
N ALA A 120 -5.78 15.74 16.71
CA ALA A 120 -7.07 15.16 16.37
C ALA A 120 -8.25 15.93 16.97
N GLU A 121 -8.12 16.39 18.22
CA GLU A 121 -9.13 17.26 18.84
C GLU A 121 -9.32 18.55 18.05
N LYS A 122 -8.21 19.16 17.59
CA LYS A 122 -8.28 20.37 16.76
C LYS A 122 -8.87 20.13 15.39
N ILE A 123 -8.59 18.99 14.77
CA ILE A 123 -9.22 18.61 13.51
C ILE A 123 -10.73 18.44 13.72
N ALA A 124 -11.15 17.74 14.77
CA ALA A 124 -12.57 17.53 15.08
C ALA A 124 -13.35 18.83 15.39
N GLU A 125 -12.68 19.88 15.89
CA GLU A 125 -13.27 21.21 16.10
C GLU A 125 -13.56 21.95 14.78
N VAL A 126 -12.79 21.69 13.72
CA VAL A 126 -12.80 22.51 12.49
C VAL A 126 -13.18 21.75 11.22
N ASN A 127 -13.20 20.43 11.25
CA ASN A 127 -13.56 19.58 10.14
C ASN A 127 -14.83 18.77 10.45
N ASP A 128 -15.87 19.02 9.69
CA ASP A 128 -17.14 18.28 9.69
C ASP A 128 -17.26 17.34 8.47
N GLY A 129 -16.17 17.10 7.73
CA GLY A 129 -16.14 16.29 6.49
C GLY A 129 -15.40 14.97 6.61
N GLU A 130 -15.58 14.12 5.60
CA GLU A 130 -14.93 12.79 5.52
C GLU A 130 -13.43 12.88 5.24
N PHE A 131 -12.96 13.98 4.63
CA PHE A 131 -11.59 14.11 4.14
C PHE A 131 -10.88 15.33 4.69
N VAL A 132 -9.61 15.13 5.06
CA VAL A 132 -8.69 16.21 5.43
C VAL A 132 -7.41 16.03 4.63
N ALA A 133 -6.92 17.10 4.00
CA ALA A 133 -5.69 17.03 3.24
C ALA A 133 -4.45 17.20 4.13
N VAL A 134 -3.39 16.45 3.80
CA VAL A 134 -2.05 16.62 4.37
C VAL A 134 -1.16 17.22 3.29
N TYR A 135 -0.65 18.44 3.53
CA TYR A 135 0.28 19.14 2.66
C TYR A 135 1.50 19.56 3.46
N LEU A 136 2.44 18.64 3.65
CA LEU A 136 3.61 18.80 4.50
C LEU A 136 4.86 18.22 3.83
N ASP A 137 6.03 18.73 4.20
CA ASP A 137 7.28 18.06 3.86
C ASP A 137 7.44 16.77 4.68
N ARG A 138 8.35 15.90 4.25
CA ARG A 138 8.68 14.66 4.96
C ARG A 138 9.18 15.00 6.36
N GLY A 139 8.71 14.29 7.37
CA GLY A 139 9.15 14.45 8.75
C GLY A 139 8.10 14.02 9.78
N PHE A 140 8.34 14.35 11.05
CA PHE A 140 7.43 13.95 12.14
C PHE A 140 6.02 14.51 11.98
N GLU A 141 5.88 15.79 11.63
CA GLU A 141 4.58 16.45 11.56
C GLU A 141 3.68 15.85 10.46
N MET A 142 4.26 15.29 9.40
CA MET A 142 3.53 14.55 8.36
C MET A 142 2.87 13.29 8.95
N VAL A 143 3.62 12.48 9.70
CA VAL A 143 3.11 11.24 10.31
C VAL A 143 2.13 11.55 11.44
N VAL A 144 2.44 12.55 12.28
CA VAL A 144 1.53 13.05 13.33
C VAL A 144 0.20 13.49 12.71
N SER A 145 0.23 14.22 11.59
CA SER A 145 -0.98 14.68 10.88
C SER A 145 -1.82 13.53 10.34
N MET A 146 -1.20 12.56 9.67
CA MET A 146 -1.93 11.39 9.15
C MET A 146 -2.62 10.62 10.28
N LEU A 147 -1.91 10.36 11.37
CA LEU A 147 -2.47 9.67 12.52
C LEU A 147 -3.57 10.49 13.20
N ALA A 148 -3.40 11.81 13.33
CA ALA A 148 -4.38 12.71 13.93
C ALA A 148 -5.69 12.78 13.11
N ILE A 149 -5.58 12.82 11.77
CA ILE A 149 -6.75 12.78 10.88
C ILE A 149 -7.54 11.50 11.12
N LEU A 150 -6.87 10.35 11.15
CA LEU A 150 -7.53 9.07 11.41
C LEU A 150 -8.19 9.03 12.80
N LYS A 151 -7.54 9.58 13.83
CA LYS A 151 -8.09 9.68 15.18
C LYS A 151 -9.30 10.61 15.27
N SER A 152 -9.38 11.62 14.40
CA SER A 152 -10.54 12.51 14.29
C SER A 152 -11.75 11.85 13.59
N GLY A 153 -11.56 10.68 12.99
CA GLY A 153 -12.58 9.94 12.24
C GLY A 153 -12.64 10.28 10.75
N ALA A 154 -11.74 11.13 10.24
CA ALA A 154 -11.63 11.46 8.83
C ALA A 154 -10.56 10.61 8.13
N ALA A 155 -10.63 10.53 6.81
CA ALA A 155 -9.60 9.95 5.95
C ALA A 155 -8.61 11.02 5.48
N TYR A 156 -7.32 10.66 5.45
CA TYR A 156 -6.29 11.59 4.98
C TYR A 156 -6.15 11.57 3.46
N VAL A 157 -5.97 12.76 2.87
CA VAL A 157 -5.68 12.93 1.44
C VAL A 157 -4.27 13.52 1.32
N PRO A 158 -3.24 12.71 1.05
CA PRO A 158 -1.88 13.20 0.95
C PRO A 158 -1.67 13.97 -0.35
N ILE A 159 -1.05 15.15 -0.25
CA ILE A 159 -0.74 16.01 -1.39
C ILE A 159 0.71 16.48 -1.27
N SER A 160 1.54 16.11 -2.24
CA SER A 160 2.97 16.42 -2.26
C SER A 160 3.18 17.93 -2.39
N THR A 161 4.13 18.46 -1.62
CA THR A 161 4.54 19.87 -1.67
C THR A 161 5.18 20.23 -3.02
N GLU A 162 5.63 19.23 -3.76
CA GLU A 162 6.22 19.33 -5.10
C GLU A 162 5.19 19.39 -6.22
N TYR A 163 3.90 19.15 -5.93
CA TYR A 163 2.88 19.20 -6.96
C TYR A 163 2.66 20.63 -7.48
N PRO A 164 2.51 20.80 -8.80
CA PRO A 164 2.11 22.08 -9.36
C PRO A 164 0.78 22.54 -8.78
N ARG A 165 0.62 23.84 -8.51
CA ARG A 165 -0.58 24.42 -7.88
C ARG A 165 -1.89 24.00 -8.54
N LYS A 166 -1.90 23.83 -9.87
CA LYS A 166 -3.06 23.36 -10.63
C LYS A 166 -3.50 21.94 -10.21
N ARG A 167 -2.53 21.04 -9.96
CA ARG A 167 -2.80 19.67 -9.50
C ARG A 167 -3.29 19.68 -8.06
N THR A 168 -2.66 20.47 -7.19
CA THR A 168 -3.10 20.66 -5.80
C THR A 168 -4.55 21.15 -5.73
N ASN A 169 -4.88 22.23 -6.43
CA ASN A 169 -6.24 22.77 -6.46
C ASN A 169 -7.25 21.76 -7.01
N PHE A 170 -6.90 21.03 -8.07
CA PHE A 170 -7.77 19.98 -8.61
C PHE A 170 -8.10 18.91 -7.55
N ILE A 171 -7.11 18.43 -6.80
CA ILE A 171 -7.32 17.43 -5.74
C ILE A 171 -8.22 17.99 -4.63
N LEU A 172 -7.95 19.24 -4.20
CA LEU A 172 -8.77 19.89 -3.16
C LEU A 172 -10.24 20.03 -3.60
N GLU A 173 -10.47 20.43 -4.85
CA GLU A 173 -11.82 20.61 -5.41
C GLU A 173 -12.53 19.25 -5.61
N ASP A 174 -11.86 18.28 -6.20
CA ASP A 174 -12.42 16.96 -6.54
C ASP A 174 -12.77 16.14 -5.29
N ALA A 175 -11.91 16.17 -4.25
CA ALA A 175 -12.17 15.53 -2.97
C ALA A 175 -13.05 16.37 -2.02
N GLY A 176 -13.44 17.60 -2.40
CA GLY A 176 -14.23 18.48 -1.54
C GLY A 176 -13.54 18.82 -0.22
N ILE A 177 -12.21 19.00 -0.24
CA ILE A 177 -11.41 19.28 0.96
C ILE A 177 -11.81 20.63 1.57
N ARG A 178 -12.17 20.59 2.86
CA ARG A 178 -12.50 21.80 3.64
C ARG A 178 -11.35 22.27 4.52
N VAL A 179 -10.51 21.34 4.98
CA VAL A 179 -9.40 21.60 5.89
C VAL A 179 -8.12 21.00 5.32
N VAL A 180 -7.04 21.80 5.34
CA VAL A 180 -5.68 21.37 5.00
C VAL A 180 -4.80 21.50 6.23
N LEU A 181 -4.15 20.40 6.61
CA LEU A 181 -3.04 20.38 7.56
C LEU A 181 -1.75 20.72 6.82
N THR A 182 -1.08 21.78 7.28
CA THR A 182 0.15 22.25 6.65
C THR A 182 1.04 23.03 7.63
N SER A 183 2.22 23.46 7.18
CA SER A 183 3.15 24.26 7.98
C SER A 183 2.92 25.76 7.75
N ALA A 184 3.47 26.60 8.66
CA ALA A 184 3.47 28.04 8.50
C ALA A 184 4.04 28.52 7.15
N THR A 185 4.99 27.77 6.59
CA THR A 185 5.64 28.04 5.28
C THR A 185 4.62 28.02 4.14
N TYR A 186 3.74 27.03 4.14
CA TYR A 186 2.78 26.78 3.05
C TYR A 186 1.39 27.34 3.32
N ALA A 187 1.08 27.74 4.56
CA ALA A 187 -0.24 28.23 4.95
C ALA A 187 -0.81 29.31 4.01
N LYS A 188 0.04 30.21 3.48
CA LYS A 188 -0.37 31.30 2.58
C LYS A 188 -0.76 30.84 1.17
N ILE A 189 -0.46 29.59 0.79
CA ILE A 189 -0.81 29.03 -0.52
C ILE A 189 -2.33 28.78 -0.61
N PHE A 190 -2.97 28.51 0.53
CA PHE A 190 -4.37 28.14 0.62
C PHE A 190 -5.22 29.34 1.05
N SER A 191 -6.12 29.77 0.18
CA SER A 191 -7.07 30.87 0.45
C SER A 191 -8.52 30.43 0.38
N SER A 192 -8.80 29.27 -0.22
CA SER A 192 -10.15 28.75 -0.48
C SER A 192 -10.59 27.66 0.50
N VAL A 193 -9.69 27.24 1.40
CA VAL A 193 -9.90 26.15 2.36
C VAL A 193 -9.34 26.58 3.72
N ALA A 194 -9.91 26.05 4.80
CA ALA A 194 -9.41 26.32 6.13
C ALA A 194 -8.02 25.69 6.30
N VAL A 195 -7.12 26.43 6.92
CA VAL A 195 -5.74 26.01 7.14
C VAL A 195 -5.54 25.73 8.62
N LEU A 196 -5.09 24.52 8.94
CA LEU A 196 -4.61 24.16 10.26
C LEU A 196 -3.08 24.05 10.22
N ASP A 197 -2.43 25.04 10.84
CA ASP A 197 -0.98 25.08 10.97
C ASP A 197 -0.52 24.18 12.12
N VAL A 198 0.06 23.03 11.77
CA VAL A 198 0.46 21.98 12.72
C VAL A 198 1.46 22.50 13.76
N SER A 199 2.31 23.46 13.38
CA SER A 199 3.33 24.02 14.27
C SER A 199 2.76 24.88 15.41
N LYS A 200 1.50 25.32 15.29
CA LYS A 200 0.84 26.20 16.26
C LYS A 200 -0.09 25.46 17.22
N VAL A 201 -0.29 24.15 17.02
CA VAL A 201 -1.15 23.37 17.90
C VAL A 201 -0.43 23.16 19.23
N ASN A 202 -1.04 23.67 20.31
CA ASN A 202 -0.51 23.45 21.64
C ASN A 202 -0.73 21.98 22.01
N MET A 203 0.35 21.21 22.01
CA MET A 203 0.39 19.79 22.35
C MET A 203 0.16 19.61 23.85
N ARG A 204 -1.09 19.73 24.30
CA ARG A 204 -1.49 19.32 25.66
C ARG A 204 -1.86 17.85 25.63
N ALA A 205 -1.60 17.14 26.72
CA ALA A 205 -1.99 15.74 26.87
C ALA A 205 -3.50 15.58 26.66
N SER A 206 -3.87 14.97 25.52
CA SER A 206 -5.23 14.57 25.19
C SER A 206 -5.33 13.06 25.25
N LYS A 207 -6.46 12.58 25.77
CA LYS A 207 -6.81 11.15 25.81
C LYS A 207 -7.87 10.79 24.77
N MET A 208 -7.98 11.55 23.69
CA MET A 208 -8.90 11.23 22.60
C MET A 208 -8.64 9.80 22.13
N GLN A 209 -9.62 8.92 22.35
CA GLN A 209 -9.67 7.59 21.76
C GLN A 209 -10.53 7.70 20.52
N GLY A 210 -9.92 7.47 19.35
CA GLY A 210 -10.67 7.44 18.10
C GLY A 210 -11.64 6.26 18.13
N ALA A 211 -12.93 6.53 17.95
CA ALA A 211 -13.91 5.50 17.65
C ALA A 211 -14.00 5.34 16.13
N GLY A 212 -14.19 4.12 15.66
CA GLY A 212 -14.38 3.85 14.24
C GLY A 212 -14.57 2.38 13.95
N SER A 213 -14.82 2.08 12.68
CA SER A 213 -14.96 0.76 12.11
C SER A 213 -13.86 0.52 11.08
N SER A 214 -13.52 -0.75 10.85
CA SER A 214 -12.64 -1.12 9.73
C SER A 214 -13.26 -0.80 8.36
N LEU A 215 -14.57 -0.54 8.29
CA LEU A 215 -15.25 -0.11 7.08
C LEU A 215 -15.13 1.40 6.82
N ASP A 216 -14.70 2.18 7.82
CA ASP A 216 -14.51 3.61 7.67
C ASP A 216 -13.31 3.90 6.76
N LEU A 217 -13.36 5.06 6.10
CA LEU A 217 -12.33 5.49 5.16
C LEU A 217 -11.04 5.80 5.92
N ALA A 218 -9.90 5.34 5.40
CA ALA A 218 -8.58 5.64 5.95
C ALA A 218 -7.83 6.68 5.12
N TYR A 219 -7.80 6.52 3.79
CA TYR A 219 -7.11 7.47 2.92
C TYR A 219 -7.66 7.52 1.51
N VAL A 220 -7.29 8.57 0.79
CA VAL A 220 -7.52 8.70 -0.64
C VAL A 220 -6.23 9.11 -1.35
N ILE A 221 -5.68 8.23 -2.20
CA ILE A 221 -4.49 8.53 -3.00
C ILE A 221 -4.88 8.80 -4.44
N TYR A 222 -4.40 9.93 -5.00
CA TYR A 222 -4.70 10.34 -6.37
C TYR A 222 -3.70 9.77 -7.38
N THR A 223 -4.20 8.98 -8.32
CA THR A 223 -3.40 8.40 -9.42
C THR A 223 -3.55 9.22 -10.71
N SER A 224 -2.65 9.05 -11.70
CA SER A 224 -2.64 9.85 -12.94
C SER A 224 -3.87 9.67 -13.84
N GLY A 225 -4.60 8.54 -13.69
CA GLY A 225 -5.81 8.23 -14.44
C GLY A 225 -5.58 8.01 -15.95
N THR A 226 -6.13 6.95 -16.53
CA THR A 226 -5.98 6.65 -17.97
C THR A 226 -6.58 7.71 -18.89
N THR A 227 -7.49 8.54 -18.38
CA THR A 227 -8.14 9.66 -19.10
C THR A 227 -7.37 10.97 -18.98
N GLY A 228 -6.19 10.97 -18.35
CA GLY A 228 -5.36 12.16 -18.10
C GLY A 228 -5.86 13.09 -16.98
N LYS A 229 -7.02 12.78 -16.38
CA LYS A 229 -7.52 13.44 -15.16
C LYS A 229 -7.21 12.54 -13.96
N PRO A 230 -6.56 13.07 -12.91
CA PRO A 230 -6.29 12.29 -11.72
C PRO A 230 -7.56 11.74 -11.08
N LYS A 231 -7.48 10.56 -10.46
CA LYS A 231 -8.61 9.93 -9.75
C LYS A 231 -8.19 9.53 -8.35
N GLY A 232 -9.00 9.90 -7.35
CA GLY A 232 -8.83 9.46 -5.97
C GLY A 232 -9.22 8.00 -5.79
N VAL A 233 -8.30 7.18 -5.30
CA VAL A 233 -8.54 5.79 -4.91
C VAL A 233 -8.79 5.76 -3.41
N ILE A 234 -10.04 5.47 -3.04
CA ILE A 234 -10.49 5.44 -1.65
C ILE A 234 -10.18 4.06 -1.05
N GLN A 235 -9.61 4.06 0.15
CA GLN A 235 -9.28 2.84 0.88
C GLN A 235 -9.80 2.92 2.32
N THR A 236 -10.29 1.80 2.84
CA THR A 236 -10.77 1.71 4.23
C THR A 236 -9.66 1.27 5.18
N HIS A 237 -9.89 1.45 6.48
CA HIS A 237 -9.02 0.91 7.52
C HIS A 237 -8.80 -0.61 7.36
N GLY A 238 -9.87 -1.34 7.05
CA GLY A 238 -9.86 -2.78 6.87
C GLY A 238 -9.08 -3.24 5.64
N ASN A 239 -9.01 -2.43 4.58
CA ASN A 239 -8.15 -2.74 3.43
C ASN A 239 -6.67 -2.76 3.86
N VAL A 240 -6.25 -1.75 4.63
CA VAL A 240 -4.86 -1.66 5.11
C VAL A 240 -4.55 -2.73 6.14
N ASP A 241 -5.42 -2.98 7.11
CA ASP A 241 -5.24 -4.06 8.09
C ASP A 241 -5.14 -5.44 7.40
N SER A 242 -5.98 -5.68 6.38
CA SER A 242 -5.92 -6.92 5.59
C SER A 242 -4.58 -7.08 4.86
N LEU A 243 -4.04 -6.00 4.28
CA LEU A 243 -2.70 -6.00 3.68
C LEU A 243 -1.62 -6.37 4.71
N MET A 244 -1.68 -5.77 5.91
CA MET A 244 -0.70 -6.04 6.97
C MET A 244 -0.75 -7.48 7.47
N LYS A 245 -1.95 -8.06 7.60
CA LYS A 245 -2.16 -9.47 7.99
C LYS A 245 -1.75 -10.45 6.90
N ALA A 246 -2.05 -10.14 5.64
CA ALA A 246 -1.63 -10.98 4.51
C ALA A 246 -0.09 -11.07 4.43
N SER A 247 0.59 -9.97 4.74
CA SER A 247 2.05 -9.89 4.73
C SER A 247 2.73 -10.76 5.80
N GLU A 248 2.06 -11.05 6.93
CA GLU A 248 2.63 -11.89 8.01
C GLU A 248 2.96 -13.32 7.57
N LYS A 249 2.27 -13.82 6.55
CA LYS A 249 2.51 -15.17 6.02
C LYS A 249 3.74 -15.24 5.12
N LEU A 250 4.14 -14.09 4.57
CA LEU A 250 5.25 -13.97 3.63
C LEU A 250 6.53 -13.54 4.35
N TYR A 251 6.40 -12.69 5.36
CA TYR A 251 7.53 -12.05 6.04
C TYR A 251 7.42 -12.17 7.56
N ASN A 252 8.53 -12.50 8.21
CA ASN A 252 8.62 -12.53 9.67
C ASN A 252 9.05 -11.15 10.21
N PHE A 253 8.13 -10.18 10.15
CA PHE A 253 8.34 -8.86 10.72
C PHE A 253 8.25 -8.90 12.25
N VAL A 254 9.19 -8.25 12.93
CA VAL A 254 9.32 -8.22 14.39
C VAL A 254 9.39 -6.78 14.91
N SER A 255 9.17 -6.58 16.22
CA SER A 255 9.18 -5.24 16.83
C SER A 255 10.55 -4.55 16.82
N ASP A 256 11.62 -5.29 16.59
CA ASP A 256 12.97 -4.73 16.47
C ASP A 256 13.29 -4.27 15.04
N ASP A 257 12.39 -4.52 14.08
CA ASP A 257 12.60 -4.08 12.70
C ASP A 257 12.61 -2.57 12.55
N CYS A 258 13.48 -2.10 11.66
CA CYS A 258 13.65 -0.72 11.28
C CYS A 258 13.32 -0.59 9.79
N TRP A 259 12.27 0.15 9.49
CA TRP A 259 11.77 0.35 8.14
C TRP A 259 12.15 1.73 7.64
N MET A 260 12.28 1.89 6.33
CA MET A 260 12.43 3.20 5.70
C MET A 260 11.13 3.59 5.00
N LEU A 261 10.61 4.78 5.29
CA LEU A 261 9.58 5.42 4.46
C LEU A 261 10.29 6.03 3.27
N LEU A 262 10.59 5.26 2.22
CA LEU A 262 11.36 5.78 1.09
C LEU A 262 10.47 6.48 0.07
N HIS A 263 9.32 5.89 -0.26
CA HIS A 263 8.46 6.40 -1.31
C HIS A 263 7.77 7.70 -0.88
N ASP A 264 7.35 8.51 -1.86
CA ASP A 264 6.51 9.68 -1.58
C ASP A 264 5.19 9.22 -0.94
N TYR A 265 4.73 9.94 0.08
CA TYR A 265 3.53 9.59 0.85
C TYR A 265 2.22 9.79 0.08
N VAL A 266 2.33 10.29 -1.16
CA VAL A 266 1.27 10.31 -2.18
C VAL A 266 1.25 9.06 -3.07
N PHE A 267 2.13 8.09 -2.84
CA PHE A 267 2.17 6.79 -3.52
C PHE A 267 1.77 5.69 -2.54
N ASP A 268 0.97 4.71 -2.97
CA ASP A 268 0.35 3.72 -2.09
C ASP A 268 1.35 2.76 -1.43
N PHE A 269 2.51 2.52 -2.03
CA PHE A 269 3.58 1.73 -1.39
C PHE A 269 4.04 2.33 -0.05
N SER A 270 3.96 3.67 0.11
CA SER A 270 4.27 4.35 1.37
C SER A 270 3.32 3.99 2.51
N VAL A 271 2.09 3.55 2.21
CA VAL A 271 1.12 3.08 3.21
C VAL A 271 1.67 1.84 3.90
N TRP A 272 2.30 0.95 3.13
CA TRP A 272 2.92 -0.24 3.70
C TRP A 272 4.16 0.11 4.53
N GLU A 273 5.00 1.01 4.01
CA GLU A 273 6.18 1.51 4.72
C GLU A 273 5.83 2.18 6.05
N LEU A 274 4.73 2.96 6.08
CA LEU A 274 4.28 3.69 7.25
C LEU A 274 3.66 2.77 8.31
N TRP A 275 2.66 1.97 7.93
CA TRP A 275 1.88 1.19 8.89
C TRP A 275 2.54 -0.15 9.25
N GLY A 276 3.43 -0.68 8.41
CA GLY A 276 4.20 -1.90 8.69
C GLY A 276 4.90 -1.90 10.06
N PRO A 277 5.77 -0.92 10.35
CA PRO A 277 6.44 -0.83 11.66
C PRO A 277 5.52 -0.30 12.76
N LEU A 278 4.71 0.72 12.47
CA LEU A 278 3.92 1.43 13.50
C LEU A 278 2.86 0.55 14.17
N LEU A 279 2.35 -0.46 13.47
CA LEU A 279 1.38 -1.40 14.04
C LEU A 279 2.05 -2.58 14.78
N ARG A 280 3.38 -2.66 14.77
CA ARG A 280 4.16 -3.80 15.31
C ARG A 280 5.20 -3.42 16.35
N GLY A 281 5.36 -2.13 16.64
CA GLY A 281 6.35 -1.63 17.60
C GLY A 281 7.73 -1.40 17.01
N GLY A 282 7.86 -1.51 15.68
CA GLY A 282 9.09 -1.23 14.94
C GLY A 282 9.38 0.26 14.82
N LYS A 283 10.51 0.58 14.16
CA LYS A 283 10.98 1.94 13.93
C LYS A 283 10.75 2.34 12.48
N LEU A 284 10.43 3.60 12.24
CA LEU A 284 10.33 4.18 10.90
C LEU A 284 11.37 5.30 10.73
N VAL A 285 12.33 5.07 9.85
CA VAL A 285 13.27 6.10 9.37
C VAL A 285 12.60 6.87 8.24
N ILE A 286 12.51 8.17 8.41
CA ILE A 286 11.97 9.09 7.42
C ILE A 286 13.16 9.82 6.78
N PRO A 287 13.55 9.50 5.54
CA PRO A 287 14.48 10.33 4.79
C PRO A 287 13.82 11.66 4.45
N ASN A 288 14.60 12.74 4.45
CA ASN A 288 14.20 14.00 3.84
C ASN A 288 14.13 13.87 2.30
N PHE A 289 13.79 14.95 1.62
CA PHE A 289 13.59 14.93 0.17
C PHE A 289 14.83 14.55 -0.64
N ASP A 290 16.00 15.06 -0.25
CA ASP A 290 17.26 14.81 -0.94
C ASP A 290 17.77 13.41 -0.63
N GLU A 291 17.72 12.99 0.64
CA GLU A 291 18.09 11.66 1.10
C GLU A 291 17.29 10.56 0.40
N ALA A 292 15.98 10.77 0.16
CA ALA A 292 15.12 9.78 -0.49
C ALA A 292 15.43 9.59 -1.98
N LYS A 293 16.16 10.53 -2.61
CA LYS A 293 16.50 10.50 -4.05
C LYS A 293 17.96 10.17 -4.31
N ASP A 294 18.79 10.17 -3.28
CA ASP A 294 20.22 9.95 -3.37
C ASP A 294 20.58 8.58 -2.80
N VAL A 295 21.08 7.69 -3.67
CA VAL A 295 21.44 6.31 -3.30
C VAL A 295 22.53 6.26 -2.21
N VAL A 296 23.45 7.24 -2.19
CA VAL A 296 24.54 7.30 -1.22
C VAL A 296 23.97 7.63 0.15
N GLN A 297 23.17 8.69 0.23
CA GLN A 297 22.53 9.11 1.48
C GLN A 297 21.57 8.03 1.99
N MET A 298 20.85 7.34 1.09
CA MET A 298 20.01 6.21 1.45
C MET A 298 20.83 5.05 2.08
N ILE A 299 21.99 4.70 1.52
CA ILE A 299 22.89 3.69 2.10
C ILE A 299 23.42 4.13 3.46
N ASP A 300 23.78 5.40 3.61
CA ASP A 300 24.22 5.96 4.89
C ASP A 300 23.12 5.88 5.96
N LEU A 301 21.87 6.16 5.61
CA LEU A 301 20.72 5.98 6.49
C LEU A 301 20.50 4.51 6.86
N ILE A 302 20.64 3.59 5.89
CA ILE A 302 20.51 2.14 6.13
C ILE A 302 21.53 1.71 7.19
N GLY A 303 22.80 2.06 7.02
CA GLY A 303 23.86 1.69 7.94
C GLY A 303 23.74 2.37 9.31
N SER A 304 23.43 3.66 9.32
CA SER A 304 23.39 4.47 10.55
C SER A 304 22.22 4.12 11.47
N HIS A 305 21.07 3.73 10.90
CA HIS A 305 19.87 3.39 11.66
C HIS A 305 19.55 1.90 11.69
N GLY A 306 20.40 1.07 11.08
CA GLY A 306 20.22 -0.38 11.01
C GLY A 306 18.91 -0.77 10.34
N VAL A 307 18.57 -0.13 9.21
CA VAL A 307 17.36 -0.42 8.45
C VAL A 307 17.38 -1.90 8.07
N SER A 308 16.32 -2.62 8.44
CA SER A 308 16.15 -4.05 8.19
C SER A 308 15.15 -4.34 7.08
N ILE A 309 14.20 -3.44 6.85
CA ILE A 309 13.18 -3.59 5.81
C ILE A 309 13.24 -2.40 4.86
N LEU A 310 13.43 -2.69 3.57
CA LEU A 310 13.47 -1.69 2.52
C LEU A 310 12.49 -2.06 1.40
N ASN A 311 11.62 -1.14 1.03
CA ASN A 311 10.72 -1.30 -0.12
C ASN A 311 11.31 -0.56 -1.32
N GLN A 312 11.23 -1.14 -2.51
CA GLN A 312 11.82 -0.59 -3.73
C GLN A 312 10.92 -0.87 -4.95
N THR A 313 10.86 0.08 -5.88
CA THR A 313 10.46 -0.26 -7.25
C THR A 313 11.62 -0.98 -7.95
N PRO A 314 11.36 -1.81 -8.98
CA PRO A 314 12.42 -2.52 -9.68
C PRO A 314 13.55 -1.61 -10.18
N SER A 315 13.21 -0.43 -10.71
CA SER A 315 14.20 0.53 -11.21
C SER A 315 15.10 1.09 -10.11
N LEU A 316 14.55 1.44 -8.95
CA LEU A 316 15.34 1.93 -7.82
C LEU A 316 16.19 0.82 -7.20
N PHE A 317 15.66 -0.41 -7.14
CA PHE A 317 16.41 -1.57 -6.67
C PHE A 317 17.67 -1.83 -7.49
N TYR A 318 17.58 -1.83 -8.83
CA TYR A 318 18.76 -2.07 -9.66
C TYR A 318 19.81 -0.96 -9.49
N ALA A 319 19.39 0.31 -9.47
CA ALA A 319 20.31 1.42 -9.22
C ALA A 319 21.01 1.30 -7.85
N PHE A 320 20.28 0.91 -6.81
CA PHE A 320 20.82 0.64 -5.48
C PHE A 320 21.78 -0.56 -5.48
N ALA A 321 21.37 -1.68 -6.06
CA ALA A 321 22.15 -2.92 -6.07
C ALA A 321 23.45 -2.76 -6.86
N ASP A 322 23.41 -2.14 -8.03
CA ASP A 322 24.58 -1.84 -8.85
C ASP A 322 25.56 -0.96 -8.07
N TYR A 323 25.08 0.09 -7.40
CA TYR A 323 25.92 0.96 -6.59
C TYR A 323 26.57 0.22 -5.41
N VAL A 324 25.83 -0.63 -4.69
CA VAL A 324 26.38 -1.44 -3.59
C VAL A 324 27.48 -2.38 -4.09
N VAL A 325 27.29 -3.02 -5.24
CA VAL A 325 28.24 -3.96 -5.84
C VAL A 325 29.49 -3.24 -6.34
N ASP A 326 29.32 -2.16 -7.12
CA ASP A 326 30.41 -1.42 -7.74
C ASP A 326 31.37 -0.80 -6.72
N PHE A 327 30.85 -0.38 -5.56
CA PHE A 327 31.64 0.25 -4.50
C PHE A 327 31.93 -0.68 -3.30
N GLY A 328 31.50 -1.95 -3.34
CA GLY A 328 31.78 -2.94 -2.30
C GLY A 328 31.15 -2.62 -0.93
N LEU A 329 29.96 -2.00 -0.92
CA LEU A 329 29.30 -1.46 0.27
C LEU A 329 28.49 -2.49 1.07
N TYR A 330 28.79 -3.78 0.94
CA TYR A 330 28.02 -4.88 1.56
C TYR A 330 27.84 -4.73 3.07
N ASN A 331 28.86 -4.22 3.78
CA ASN A 331 28.79 -4.00 5.23
C ASN A 331 27.81 -2.87 5.60
N ALA A 332 27.70 -1.83 4.77
CA ALA A 332 26.81 -0.69 5.02
C ALA A 332 25.33 -1.07 4.95
N VAL A 333 25.01 -2.11 4.18
CA VAL A 333 23.64 -2.62 3.99
C VAL A 333 23.38 -3.94 4.70
N SER A 334 24.30 -4.37 5.57
CA SER A 334 24.27 -5.68 6.24
C SER A 334 23.12 -5.88 7.22
N SER A 335 22.47 -4.78 7.64
CA SER A 335 21.27 -4.82 8.50
C SER A 335 20.01 -5.25 7.75
N LEU A 336 19.98 -5.15 6.41
CA LEU A 336 18.81 -5.49 5.60
C LEU A 336 18.49 -6.98 5.70
N ARG A 337 17.26 -7.27 6.14
CA ARG A 337 16.67 -8.61 6.19
C ARG A 337 15.78 -8.87 4.99
N TYR A 338 15.02 -7.87 4.57
CA TYR A 338 14.13 -7.95 3.41
C TYR A 338 14.27 -6.70 2.54
N ILE A 339 14.39 -6.94 1.23
CA ILE A 339 14.15 -5.92 0.20
C ILE A 339 12.92 -6.37 -0.56
N ILE A 340 11.84 -5.60 -0.47
CA ILE A 340 10.55 -5.95 -1.05
C ILE A 340 10.32 -5.12 -2.32
N LEU A 341 10.05 -5.81 -3.42
CA LEU A 341 9.81 -5.20 -4.71
C LEU A 341 8.30 -5.09 -4.97
N GLY A 342 7.85 -3.91 -5.40
CA GLY A 342 6.45 -3.61 -5.68
C GLY A 342 6.26 -2.62 -6.82
#